data_AF-A0A370N742-F1
#
_entry.id   AF-A0A370N742-F1
#
_cell.length_a   1.000
_cell.length_b   1.000
_cell.length_c   1.000
_cell.angle_alpha   90.00
_cell.angle_beta   90.00
_cell.angle_gamma   90.00
#
_symmetry.space_group_name_H-M   'P 1'
#
loop_
_entity.id
_entity.type
_entity.pdbx_description
1 polymer ?
#
loop_
_entity_poly.entity_id
_entity_poly.type
_entity_poly.pdbx_seq_one_letter_code
_entity_poly.pdbx_strand_id
1 'polypeptide(L)'
;MGQHRGGSGKKLIEVARYWAGERPDDFAADDTVVAGLEAAGAPPEVIERARAQAVREDCYVWADNWPVFEVFAALSGQWRYLPGGTGPPVALGFDYVAVDVTLRLMDVPRKKRSEMFRLLRVMEAEVLDVFREREASA
;
A
#
# COMPACT_ATOMS: atom_id res chain seq x y z
N MET A 1 -9.72 -6.07 -23.17
CA MET A 1 -8.91 -5.85 -21.96
C MET A 1 -7.72 -4.98 -22.35
N GLY A 2 -7.78 -3.70 -22.01
CA GLY A 2 -6.87 -2.66 -22.52
C GLY A 2 -5.48 -2.76 -21.91
N GLN A 3 -4.44 -2.61 -22.74
CA GLN A 3 -3.05 -2.62 -22.32
C GLN A 3 -2.70 -1.35 -21.55
N HIS A 4 -2.44 -1.47 -20.24
CA HIS A 4 -1.99 -0.36 -19.38
C HIS A 4 -0.46 -0.27 -19.25
N ARG A 5 0.27 -0.54 -20.34
CA ARG A 5 1.74 -0.73 -20.32
C ARG A 5 2.54 0.50 -19.84
N GLY A 6 2.03 1.71 -20.02
CA GLY A 6 2.71 2.94 -19.57
C GLY A 6 2.47 3.33 -18.10
N GLY A 7 1.45 2.75 -17.45
CA GLY A 7 1.03 3.11 -16.09
C GLY A 7 1.26 2.02 -15.04
N SER A 8 1.62 0.80 -15.44
CA SER A 8 1.69 -0.37 -14.55
C SER A 8 2.58 -0.13 -13.34
N GLY A 9 3.78 0.44 -13.54
CA GLY A 9 4.70 0.78 -12.45
C GLY A 9 4.16 1.87 -11.52
N LYS A 10 3.53 2.91 -12.07
CA LYS A 10 2.91 3.99 -11.27
C LYS A 10 1.80 3.46 -10.38
N LYS A 11 1.03 2.49 -10.87
CA LYS A 11 -0.04 1.89 -10.07
C LYS A 11 0.49 1.04 -8.92
N LEU A 12 1.63 0.36 -9.09
CA LEU A 12 2.28 -0.35 -7.98
C LEU A 12 2.81 0.62 -6.90
N ILE A 13 3.28 1.80 -7.29
CA ILE A 13 3.67 2.86 -6.36
C ILE A 13 2.46 3.27 -5.51
N GLU A 14 1.34 3.62 -6.14
CA GLU A 14 0.11 3.99 -5.43
C GLU A 14 -0.35 2.89 -4.47
N VAL A 15 -0.39 1.64 -4.92
CA VAL A 15 -0.77 0.48 -4.10
C VAL A 15 0.18 0.29 -2.91
N ALA A 16 1.49 0.48 -3.11
CA ALA A 16 2.48 0.33 -2.05
C ALA A 16 2.33 1.43 -0.99
N ARG A 17 2.15 2.68 -1.41
CA ARG A 17 1.95 3.80 -0.48
C ARG A 17 0.64 3.64 0.29
N TYR A 18 -0.44 3.24 -0.40
CA TYR A 18 -1.71 2.91 0.25
C TYR A 18 -1.57 1.77 1.26
N TRP A 19 -0.83 0.71 0.91
CA TRP A 19 -0.53 -0.40 1.82
C TRP A 19 0.26 0.04 3.06
N ALA A 20 1.20 0.97 2.91
CA ALA A 20 1.94 1.58 4.02
C ALA A 20 1.05 2.49 4.89
N GLY A 21 -0.18 2.76 4.46
CA GLY A 21 -1.19 3.50 5.19
C GLY A 21 -1.35 4.94 4.71
N GLU A 22 -0.68 5.36 3.65
CA GLU A 22 -1.05 6.62 2.99
C GLU A 22 -2.50 6.52 2.53
N ARG A 23 -3.27 7.59 2.73
CA ARG A 23 -4.60 7.75 2.18
C ARG A 23 -4.54 8.99 1.31
N PRO A 24 -4.56 8.84 -0.03
CA PRO A 24 -4.65 9.99 -0.90
C PRO A 24 -5.89 10.80 -0.52
N ASP A 25 -5.76 12.13 -0.47
CA ASP A 25 -6.84 13.12 -0.32
C ASP A 25 -7.76 13.10 -1.56
N ASP A 26 -8.32 11.95 -1.87
CA ASP A 26 -9.54 11.89 -2.67
C ASP A 26 -10.66 12.27 -1.70
N PHE A 27 -11.63 13.04 -2.15
CA PHE A 27 -12.82 13.50 -1.40
C PHE A 27 -13.75 12.35 -0.93
N ALA A 28 -13.20 11.21 -0.50
CA ALA A 28 -13.84 10.25 0.36
C ALA A 28 -14.15 10.96 1.67
N ALA A 29 -15.38 10.81 2.14
CA ALA A 29 -15.73 11.30 3.46
C ALA A 29 -14.96 10.48 4.48
N ASP A 30 -13.84 10.99 4.97
CA ASP A 30 -13.14 10.40 6.11
C ASP A 30 -13.91 10.72 7.42
N ASP A 31 -13.41 10.23 8.56
CA ASP A 31 -14.02 10.52 9.86
C ASP A 31 -14.07 12.03 10.15
N THR A 32 -13.14 12.81 9.61
CA THR A 32 -13.10 14.28 9.72
C THR A 32 -14.27 14.93 8.98
N VAL A 33 -14.57 14.48 7.77
CA VAL A 33 -15.71 14.95 6.96
C VAL A 33 -17.03 14.56 7.62
N VAL A 34 -17.14 13.35 8.16
CA VAL A 34 -18.33 12.92 8.90
C VAL A 34 -18.56 13.81 10.13
N ALA A 35 -17.54 14.08 10.92
CA ALA A 35 -17.62 14.97 12.08
C ALA A 35 -17.99 16.41 11.69
N GLY A 36 -17.46 16.91 10.56
CA GLY A 36 -17.81 18.23 10.02
C GLY A 36 -19.28 18.32 9.58
N LEU A 37 -19.82 17.27 8.96
CA LEU A 37 -21.23 17.19 8.57
C LEU A 37 -22.16 17.16 9.79
N GLU A 38 -21.79 16.42 10.84
CA GLU A 38 -22.52 16.40 12.11
C GLU A 38 -22.53 17.78 12.79
N ALA A 39 -21.38 18.44 12.86
CA ALA A 39 -21.26 19.77 13.45
C ALA A 39 -22.05 20.83 12.66
N ALA A 40 -22.18 20.67 11.34
CA ALA A 40 -22.98 21.54 10.49
C ALA A 40 -24.50 21.24 10.54
N GLY A 41 -24.93 20.18 11.22
CA GLY A 41 -26.33 19.78 11.31
C GLY A 41 -26.88 19.21 10.00
N ALA A 42 -26.03 18.54 9.20
CA ALA A 42 -26.46 17.89 7.97
C ALA A 42 -27.56 16.85 8.24
N PRO A 43 -28.48 16.61 7.29
CA PRO A 43 -29.51 15.59 7.45
C PRO A 43 -28.90 14.20 7.69
N PRO A 44 -29.54 13.33 8.51
CA PRO A 44 -29.03 12.00 8.83
C PRO A 44 -28.70 11.15 7.59
N GLU A 45 -29.49 11.26 6.52
CA GLU A 45 -29.23 10.54 5.27
C GLU A 45 -27.91 10.94 4.58
N VAL A 46 -27.47 12.19 4.77
CA VAL A 46 -26.20 12.69 4.21
C VAL A 46 -25.02 12.17 5.05
N ILE A 47 -25.16 12.17 6.37
CA ILE A 47 -24.14 11.65 7.30
C ILE A 47 -23.95 10.14 7.11
N GLU A 48 -25.03 9.39 6.99
CA GLU A 48 -24.97 7.93 6.75
C GLU A 48 -24.34 7.61 5.39
N ARG A 49 -24.66 8.40 4.35
CA ARG A 49 -24.00 8.26 3.05
C ARG A 49 -22.51 8.53 3.12
N ALA A 50 -22.10 9.56 3.86
CA ALA A 50 -20.70 9.90 4.09
C ALA A 50 -19.97 8.77 4.83
N ARG A 51 -20.54 8.25 5.94
CA ARG A 51 -20.01 7.08 6.67
C ARG A 51 -19.87 5.84 5.76
N ALA A 52 -20.87 5.54 4.95
CA ALA A 52 -20.79 4.43 3.99
C ALA A 52 -19.76 4.64 2.87
N GLN A 53 -19.34 5.88 2.63
CA GLN A 53 -18.28 6.23 1.70
C GLN A 53 -16.89 6.16 2.36
N ALA A 54 -16.78 6.56 3.62
CA ALA A 54 -15.60 6.38 4.48
C ALA A 54 -15.12 4.93 4.52
N VAL A 55 -16.09 4.01 4.60
CA VAL A 55 -15.82 2.56 4.66
C VAL A 55 -15.29 2.01 3.33
N ARG A 56 -15.41 2.74 2.21
CA ARG A 56 -14.99 2.31 0.86
C ARG A 56 -13.73 3.02 0.37
N GLU A 57 -12.71 3.11 1.21
CA GLU A 57 -11.38 3.50 0.77
C GLU A 57 -10.65 2.32 0.12
N ASP A 58 -11.19 1.68 -0.90
CA ASP A 58 -10.51 0.55 -1.56
C ASP A 58 -9.44 1.06 -2.55
N CYS A 59 -8.19 0.64 -2.38
CA CYS A 59 -7.16 0.79 -3.41
C CYS A 59 -7.21 -0.38 -4.40
N TYR A 60 -7.63 -0.10 -5.64
CA TYR A 60 -7.70 -1.12 -6.69
C TYR A 60 -6.32 -1.44 -7.26
N VAL A 61 -5.98 -2.72 -7.40
CA VAL A 61 -4.79 -3.18 -8.12
C VAL A 61 -5.16 -3.57 -9.55
N TRP A 62 -4.41 -3.11 -10.56
CA TRP A 62 -4.66 -3.51 -11.95
C TRP A 62 -4.34 -4.99 -12.18
N ALA A 63 -5.09 -5.64 -13.08
CA ALA A 63 -4.95 -7.07 -13.36
C ALA A 63 -3.50 -7.49 -13.72
N ASP A 64 -2.80 -6.69 -14.52
CA ASP A 64 -1.41 -6.96 -14.93
C ASP A 64 -0.42 -6.86 -13.76
N ASN A 65 -0.77 -6.11 -12.71
CA ASN A 65 0.01 -5.92 -11.49
C ASN A 65 -0.36 -6.91 -10.38
N TRP A 66 -1.49 -7.60 -10.50
CA TRP A 66 -2.00 -8.50 -9.48
C TRP A 66 -0.96 -9.54 -9.04
N PRO A 67 -0.25 -10.23 -9.95
CA PRO A 67 0.76 -11.20 -9.53
C PRO A 67 1.92 -10.60 -8.74
N VAL A 68 2.26 -9.33 -8.97
CA VAL A 68 3.30 -8.62 -8.22
C VAL A 68 2.80 -8.31 -6.82
N PHE A 69 1.56 -7.81 -6.73
CA PHE A 69 0.94 -7.50 -5.46
C PHE A 69 0.74 -8.75 -4.59
N GLU A 70 0.37 -9.90 -5.17
CA GLU A 70 0.25 -11.15 -4.42
C GLU A 70 1.56 -11.57 -3.75
N VAL A 71 2.69 -11.47 -4.49
CA VAL A 71 4.01 -11.77 -3.92
C VAL A 71 4.37 -10.74 -2.84
N PHE A 72 4.11 -9.46 -3.09
CA PHE A 72 4.34 -8.39 -2.12
C PHE A 72 3.55 -8.62 -0.83
N ALA A 73 2.27 -8.96 -0.92
CA ALA A 73 1.40 -9.25 0.22
C ALA A 73 1.87 -10.47 1.01
N ALA A 74 2.34 -11.52 0.32
CA ALA A 74 2.93 -12.69 0.95
C ALA A 74 4.22 -12.37 1.74
N LEU A 75 4.93 -11.29 1.39
CA LEU A 75 6.11 -10.80 2.08
C LEU A 75 5.81 -9.86 3.25
N SER A 76 4.54 -9.61 3.59
CA SER A 76 4.13 -8.68 4.65
C SER A 76 4.77 -8.97 6.01
N GLY A 77 5.04 -10.23 6.33
CA GLY A 77 5.75 -10.63 7.56
C GLY A 77 7.27 -10.71 7.45
N GLN A 78 7.85 -10.40 6.28
CA GLN A 78 9.26 -10.65 5.95
C GLN A 78 10.06 -9.36 5.81
N TRP A 79 9.84 -8.43 6.72
CA TRP A 79 10.56 -7.16 6.81
C TRP A 79 11.66 -7.22 7.86
N ARG A 80 12.79 -6.58 7.55
CA ARG A 80 13.89 -6.38 8.48
C ARG A 80 13.71 -5.04 9.17
N TYR A 81 13.95 -5.03 10.47
CA TYR A 81 13.85 -3.85 11.32
C TYR A 81 15.11 -3.64 12.14
N LEU A 82 15.45 -2.37 12.39
CA LEU A 82 16.38 -2.01 13.46
C LEU A 82 15.61 -1.65 14.72
N PRO A 83 16.11 -2.05 15.91
CA PRO A 83 15.58 -1.52 17.17
C PRO A 83 15.70 0.01 17.19
N GLY A 84 14.62 0.71 17.48
CA GLY A 84 14.58 2.18 17.54
C GLY A 84 15.21 2.79 18.79
N GLY A 85 15.89 1.99 19.63
CA GLY A 85 16.33 2.42 20.96
C GLY A 85 15.13 2.77 21.85
N THR A 86 14.89 4.06 22.05
CA THR A 86 13.73 4.60 22.78
C THR A 86 12.53 4.96 21.87
N GLY A 87 12.71 4.91 20.55
CA GLY A 87 11.67 5.16 19.55
C GLY A 87 11.09 3.89 18.93
N PRO A 88 10.12 4.03 18.01
CA PRO A 88 9.58 2.89 17.27
C PRO A 88 10.67 2.20 16.42
N PRO A 89 10.54 0.89 16.13
CA PRO A 89 11.48 0.18 15.27
C PRO A 89 11.47 0.76 13.86
N VAL A 90 12.65 0.90 13.26
CA VAL A 90 12.82 1.46 11.91
C VAL A 90 12.86 0.32 10.89
N ALA A 91 11.97 0.36 9.90
CA ALA A 91 11.98 -0.61 8.81
C ALA A 91 13.18 -0.37 7.88
N LEU A 92 13.94 -1.43 7.58
CA LEU A 92 15.06 -1.39 6.64
C LEU A 92 14.70 -1.83 5.23
N GLY A 93 13.64 -2.64 5.10
CA GLY A 93 13.22 -3.27 3.85
C GLY A 93 13.01 -4.77 4.00
N PHE A 94 12.73 -5.44 2.88
CA PHE A 94 12.56 -6.88 2.82
C PHE A 94 13.83 -7.64 3.21
N ASP A 95 13.64 -8.86 3.71
CA ASP A 95 14.66 -9.88 3.64
C ASP A 95 14.68 -10.47 2.21
N TYR A 96 15.73 -10.16 1.45
CA TYR A 96 15.84 -10.64 0.06
C TYR A 96 16.01 -12.16 -0.06
N VAL A 97 16.47 -12.84 0.99
CA VAL A 97 16.46 -14.30 1.02
C VAL A 97 15.01 -14.80 1.07
N ALA A 98 14.18 -14.18 1.91
CA ALA A 98 12.75 -14.47 1.97
C ALA A 98 12.02 -14.12 0.67
N VAL A 99 12.44 -13.09 -0.05
CA VAL A 99 11.93 -12.77 -1.40
C VAL A 99 12.17 -13.93 -2.37
N ASP A 100 13.41 -14.42 -2.48
CA ASP A 100 13.72 -15.55 -3.37
C ASP A 100 12.99 -16.85 -2.97
N VAL A 101 12.86 -17.11 -1.65
CA VAL A 101 12.06 -18.23 -1.14
C VAL A 101 10.59 -18.08 -1.52
N THR A 102 9.99 -16.90 -1.33
CA THR A 102 8.57 -16.64 -1.63
C THR A 102 8.30 -16.79 -3.13
N LEU A 103 9.17 -16.24 -3.99
CA LEU A 103 9.08 -16.41 -5.45
C LEU A 103 9.15 -17.88 -5.88
N ARG A 104 9.88 -18.73 -5.14
CA ARG A 104 9.89 -20.19 -5.37
C ARG A 104 8.61 -20.85 -4.89
N LEU A 105 8.15 -20.55 -3.68
CA LEU A 105 6.98 -21.17 -3.07
C LEU A 105 5.67 -20.81 -3.80
N MET A 106 5.62 -19.65 -4.45
CA MET A 106 4.49 -19.22 -5.27
C MET A 106 4.63 -19.62 -6.75
N ASP A 107 5.54 -20.54 -7.07
CA ASP A 107 5.77 -21.06 -8.43
C ASP A 107 6.04 -19.97 -9.49
N VAL A 108 6.64 -18.84 -9.11
CA VAL A 108 6.99 -17.78 -10.06
C VAL A 108 8.07 -18.31 -11.02
N PRO A 109 7.82 -18.30 -12.34
CA PRO A 109 8.76 -18.84 -13.32
C PRO A 109 10.12 -18.16 -13.20
N ARG A 110 11.22 -18.94 -13.22
CA ARG A 110 12.60 -18.42 -13.07
C ARG A 110 12.90 -17.21 -13.96
N LYS A 111 12.45 -17.26 -15.22
CA LYS A 111 12.62 -16.17 -16.21
C LYS A 111 11.92 -14.85 -15.84
N LYS A 112 10.86 -14.92 -15.02
CA LYS A 112 10.10 -13.74 -14.55
C LYS A 112 10.59 -13.21 -13.21
N ARG A 113 11.38 -13.98 -12.44
CA ARG A 113 11.78 -13.59 -11.08
C ARG A 113 12.58 -12.29 -11.03
N SER A 114 13.46 -12.05 -12.00
CA SER A 114 14.23 -10.80 -12.06
C SER A 114 13.33 -9.58 -12.28
N GLU A 115 12.34 -9.69 -13.17
CA GLU A 115 11.34 -8.64 -13.38
C GLU A 115 10.47 -8.45 -12.14
N MET A 116 9.98 -9.54 -11.55
CA MET A 116 9.20 -9.51 -10.32
C MET A 116 9.96 -8.83 -9.18
N PHE A 117 11.23 -9.19 -8.97
CA PHE A 117 12.09 -8.58 -7.97
C PHE A 117 12.26 -7.07 -8.18
N ARG A 118 12.46 -6.62 -9.43
CA ARG A 118 12.54 -5.18 -9.72
C ARG A 118 11.25 -4.44 -9.36
N LEU A 119 10.09 -5.03 -9.63
CA LEU A 119 8.79 -4.43 -9.29
C LEU A 119 8.53 -4.43 -7.78
N LEU A 120 8.90 -5.50 -7.08
CA LEU A 120 8.85 -5.56 -5.61
C LEU A 120 9.75 -4.49 -4.97
N ARG A 121 10.94 -4.24 -5.52
CA ARG A 121 11.84 -3.17 -5.06
C ARG A 121 11.25 -1.78 -5.23
N VAL A 122 10.45 -1.55 -6.27
CA VAL A 122 9.71 -0.29 -6.43
C VAL A 122 8.69 -0.13 -5.30
N MET A 123 7.87 -1.14 -5.06
CA MET A 123 6.89 -1.09 -3.97
C MET A 123 7.56 -0.91 -2.60
N GLU A 124 8.64 -1.66 -2.34
CA GLU A 124 9.39 -1.57 -1.08
C GLU A 124 9.93 -0.16 -0.83
N ALA A 125 10.50 0.50 -1.85
CA ALA A 125 11.01 1.85 -1.72
C ALA A 125 9.92 2.82 -1.26
N GLU A 126 8.74 2.74 -1.88
CA GLU A 126 7.60 3.62 -1.58
C GLU A 126 7.02 3.38 -0.19
N VAL A 127 6.95 2.12 0.27
CA VAL A 127 6.57 1.83 1.66
C VAL A 127 7.55 2.45 2.64
N LEU A 128 8.85 2.30 2.38
CA LEU A 128 9.89 2.86 3.23
C LEU A 128 9.86 4.40 3.24
N ASP A 129 9.51 5.03 2.12
CA ASP A 129 9.29 6.48 2.04
C ASP A 129 8.12 6.92 2.93
N VAL A 130 6.95 6.27 2.82
CA VAL A 130 5.78 6.58 3.67
C VAL A 130 6.08 6.38 5.15
N PHE A 131 6.81 5.33 5.51
CA PHE A 131 7.22 5.12 6.91
C PHE A 131 8.13 6.25 7.42
N ARG A 132 9.11 6.70 6.62
CA ARG A 132 9.97 7.84 6.97
C ARG A 132 9.20 9.15 7.09
N GLU A 133 8.28 9.42 6.18
CA GLU A 133 7.45 10.63 6.18
C GLU A 133 6.60 10.71 7.46
N ARG A 134 6.08 9.57 7.94
CA ARG A 134 5.34 9.46 9.20
C ARG A 134 6.22 9.69 10.42
N GLU A 135 7.42 9.10 10.45
CA GLU A 135 8.38 9.34 11.53
C GLU A 135 8.79 10.81 11.62
N ALA A 136 8.93 11.50 10.48
CA ALA A 136 9.26 12.93 10.45
C ALA A 136 8.10 13.85 10.88
N SER A 137 6.87 13.34 10.89
CA SER A 137 5.65 14.09 11.22
C SER A 137 5.15 13.85 12.65
N ALA A 138 5.79 12.94 13.40
CA ALA A 138 5.47 12.56 14.78
C ALA A 138 6.42 13.24 15.79
#